data_AF-A0A5R9DUZ9-F1
#
_entry.id   AF-A0A5R9DUZ9-F1
#
_cell.length_a   1.000
_cell.length_b   1.000
_cell.length_c   1.000
_cell.angle_alpha   90.00
_cell.angle_beta   90.00
_cell.angle_gamma   90.00
#
_symmetry.space_group_name_H-M   'P 1'
#
loop_
_entity.id
_entity.type
_entity.pdbx_description
1 polymer ?
#
loop_
_entity_poly.entity_id
_entity_poly.type
_entity_poly.pdbx_seq_one_letter_code
_entity_poly.pdbx_strand_id
1 'polypeptide(L)'
;MKINYPINGTEEEIKEVEKIYKDYPELPYISPDRNLKKWFRDLDLTSETRVPLRNMQRTEEGLLPGDIILIWRISLGTFTNESVMPKYFEYDYGINAHQSLKDLIEHGYVIQESPYESMDHVTATLLKSLLKMKNVKGYSKLNKTGLVEEIKKHYSNEELDEYFDVRGMRLTDSGKKALENNQFVIDKHPTKPGY
;
A
#
# COMPACT_ATOMS: atom_id res chain seq x y z
N MET A 1 -16.27 -2.64 7.10
CA MET A 1 -15.82 -3.62 8.10
C MET A 1 -15.05 -2.86 9.18
N LYS A 2 -15.39 -2.99 10.47
CA LYS A 2 -14.59 -2.40 11.57
C LYS A 2 -13.59 -3.45 12.02
N ILE A 3 -12.33 -3.31 11.64
CA ILE A 3 -11.26 -4.22 12.07
C ILE A 3 -10.61 -3.59 13.30
N ASN A 4 -10.91 -4.14 14.48
CA ASN A 4 -10.18 -3.77 15.69
C ASN A 4 -8.94 -4.66 15.79
N TYR A 5 -7.77 -4.05 15.66
CA TYR A 5 -6.51 -4.73 15.93
C TYR A 5 -6.26 -4.73 17.44
N PRO A 6 -5.84 -5.86 18.04
CA PRO A 6 -5.44 -5.87 19.44
C PRO A 6 -4.22 -4.97 19.63
N ILE A 7 -4.31 -4.04 20.58
CA ILE A 7 -3.18 -3.20 20.99
C ILE A 7 -2.27 -4.07 21.86
N ASN A 8 -0.98 -4.13 21.52
CA ASN A 8 0.01 -4.82 22.35
C ASN A 8 0.53 -3.86 23.44
N GLY A 9 0.29 -4.18 24.71
CA GLY A 9 0.69 -3.37 25.86
C GLY A 9 0.14 -3.95 27.16
N THR A 10 0.52 -3.36 28.29
CA THR A 10 -0.13 -3.68 29.57
C THR A 10 -1.59 -3.21 29.58
N GLU A 11 -2.41 -3.73 30.49
CA GLU A 11 -3.80 -3.27 30.62
C GLU A 11 -3.90 -1.76 30.87
N GLU A 12 -2.95 -1.19 31.61
CA GLU A 12 -2.86 0.24 31.85
C GLU A 12 -2.52 1.02 30.58
N GLU A 13 -1.58 0.52 29.78
CA GLU A 13 -1.20 1.15 28.52
C GLU A 13 -2.39 1.14 27.54
N ILE A 14 -3.12 0.03 27.45
CA ILE A 14 -4.32 -0.09 26.60
C ILE A 14 -5.41 0.91 27.05
N LYS A 15 -5.70 0.98 28.36
CA LYS A 15 -6.68 1.93 28.91
C LYS A 15 -6.29 3.39 28.63
N GLU A 16 -5.01 3.72 28.67
CA GLU A 16 -4.55 5.07 28.34
C GLU A 16 -4.74 5.38 26.85
N VAL A 17 -4.49 4.42 25.94
CA VAL A 17 -4.81 4.58 24.51
C VAL A 17 -6.30 4.85 24.31
N GLU A 18 -7.17 4.03 24.92
CA GLU A 18 -8.62 4.18 24.82
C GLU A 18 -9.08 5.56 25.33
N LYS A 19 -8.48 6.03 26.43
CA LYS A 19 -8.77 7.36 26.99
C LYS A 19 -8.30 8.49 26.07
N ILE A 20 -7.11 8.38 25.47
CA ILE A 20 -6.61 9.35 24.49
C ILE A 20 -7.62 9.48 23.35
N TYR A 21 -8.09 8.35 22.79
CA TYR A 21 -8.96 8.30 21.62
C TYR A 21 -10.46 8.15 21.93
N LYS A 22 -10.90 8.44 23.16
CA LYS A 22 -12.29 8.23 23.61
C LYS A 22 -13.36 8.88 22.72
N ASP A 23 -13.03 10.02 22.10
CA ASP A 23 -13.93 10.80 21.26
C ASP A 23 -13.80 10.45 19.77
N TYR A 24 -13.03 9.40 19.43
CA TYR A 24 -12.83 8.95 18.06
C TYR A 24 -13.88 7.90 17.70
N PRO A 25 -14.39 7.90 16.45
CA PRO A 25 -15.32 6.87 16.00
C PRO A 25 -14.67 5.49 15.83
N GLU A 26 -13.34 5.46 15.75
CA GLU A 26 -12.51 4.26 15.58
C GLU A 26 -11.12 4.48 16.21
N LEU A 27 -10.57 3.44 16.84
CA LEU A 27 -9.21 3.46 17.38
C LEU A 27 -8.20 3.32 16.24
N PRO A 28 -7.10 4.07 16.24
CA PRO A 28 -6.03 3.84 15.26
C PRO A 28 -5.36 2.50 15.51
N TYR A 29 -4.93 1.87 14.43
CA TYR A 29 -3.96 0.79 14.49
C TYR A 29 -2.69 1.26 15.18
N ILE A 30 -2.24 0.44 16.12
CA ILE A 30 -0.98 0.59 16.83
C ILE A 30 -0.22 -0.71 16.62
N SER A 31 0.97 -0.63 16.01
CA SER A 31 1.78 -1.82 15.78
C SER A 31 2.16 -2.50 17.10
N PRO A 32 2.20 -3.84 17.14
CA PRO A 32 2.72 -4.56 18.30
C PRO A 32 4.15 -4.17 18.70
N ASP A 33 4.92 -3.63 17.74
CA ASP A 33 6.30 -3.18 17.94
C ASP A 33 6.39 -1.70 18.38
N ARG A 34 5.26 -1.00 18.49
CA ARG A 34 5.25 0.42 18.88
C ARG A 34 5.67 0.56 20.33
N ASN A 35 6.69 1.38 20.58
CA ASN A 35 7.09 1.73 21.94
C ASN A 35 6.07 2.68 22.58
N LEU A 36 5.06 2.12 23.25
CA LEU A 36 3.98 2.88 23.90
C LEU A 36 4.50 3.85 24.95
N LYS A 37 5.46 3.42 25.80
CA LYS A 37 6.05 4.29 26.83
C LYS A 37 6.70 5.54 26.24
N LYS A 38 7.46 5.38 25.15
CA LYS A 38 8.04 6.53 24.44
C LYS A 38 6.93 7.39 23.83
N TRP A 39 5.97 6.77 23.16
CA TRP A 39 4.89 7.49 22.49
C TRP A 39 4.03 8.30 23.48
N PHE A 40 3.70 7.77 24.65
CA PHE A 40 3.01 8.52 25.70
C PHE A 40 3.82 9.72 26.19
N ARG A 41 5.13 9.57 26.41
CA ARG A 41 6.00 10.71 26.75
C ARG A 41 6.04 11.76 25.66
N ASP A 42 6.05 11.34 24.39
CA ASP A 42 6.03 12.27 23.27
C ASP A 42 4.68 13.03 23.19
N LEU A 43 3.57 12.37 23.53
CA LEU A 43 2.24 13.00 23.60
C LEU A 43 2.12 14.05 24.70
N ASP A 44 2.80 13.87 25.83
CA ASP A 44 2.86 14.88 26.90
C ASP A 44 3.57 16.17 26.44
N LEU A 45 4.46 16.05 25.44
CA LEU A 45 5.23 17.17 24.88
C LEU A 45 4.52 17.83 23.69
N THR A 46 3.89 17.03 22.83
CA THR A 46 3.21 17.52 21.62
C THR A 46 2.10 16.60 21.16
N SER A 47 0.98 17.19 20.73
CA SER A 47 -0.11 16.45 20.11
C SER A 47 0.17 16.02 18.66
N GLU A 48 1.28 16.44 18.07
CA GLU A 48 1.63 16.12 16.67
C GLU A 48 1.89 14.62 16.44
N THR A 49 2.26 13.89 17.49
CA THR A 49 2.49 12.43 17.41
C THR A 49 1.21 11.61 17.55
N ARG A 50 0.06 12.28 17.72
CA ARG A 50 -1.27 11.67 17.79
C ARG A 50 -1.87 11.56 16.40
N VAL A 51 -2.46 10.41 16.09
CA VAL A 51 -3.25 10.25 14.85
C VAL A 51 -4.43 11.23 14.90
N PRO A 52 -4.60 12.12 13.90
CA PRO A 52 -5.69 13.10 13.92
C PRO A 52 -7.08 12.45 13.85
N LEU A 53 -8.08 13.03 14.53
CA LEU A 53 -9.48 12.56 14.52
C LEU A 53 -10.01 12.35 13.11
N ARG A 54 -9.75 13.31 12.22
CA ARG A 54 -10.16 13.25 10.82
C ARG A 54 -9.67 12.00 10.09
N ASN A 55 -8.52 11.44 10.48
CA ASN A 55 -7.93 10.26 9.83
C ASN A 55 -8.56 8.95 10.33
N MET A 56 -9.34 9.02 11.43
CA MET A 56 -10.11 7.89 11.94
C MET A 56 -11.61 7.99 11.58
N GLN A 57 -12.00 8.97 10.77
CA GLN A 57 -13.36 9.10 10.24
C GLN A 57 -13.45 8.46 8.87
N ARG A 58 -14.31 7.46 8.73
CA ARG A 58 -14.51 6.77 7.44
C ARG A 58 -15.22 7.69 6.43
N THR A 59 -14.86 7.54 5.15
CA THR A 59 -15.50 8.19 4.01
C THR A 59 -16.88 7.58 3.75
N GLU A 60 -17.62 8.10 2.77
CA GLU A 60 -18.91 7.54 2.34
C GLU A 60 -18.78 6.10 1.83
N GLU A 61 -17.63 5.76 1.21
CA GLU A 61 -17.28 4.41 0.77
C GLU A 61 -16.89 3.48 1.93
N GLY A 62 -16.86 3.99 3.17
CA GLY A 62 -16.47 3.25 4.35
C GLY A 62 -14.95 3.07 4.50
N LEU A 63 -14.13 3.79 3.73
CA LEU A 63 -12.68 3.74 3.78
C LEU A 63 -12.12 4.73 4.81
N LEU A 64 -11.02 4.41 5.48
CA LEU A 64 -10.31 5.41 6.26
C LEU A 64 -9.44 6.28 5.33
N PRO A 65 -9.16 7.53 5.69
CA PRO A 65 -8.21 8.37 4.96
C PRO A 65 -6.85 7.72 4.69
N GLY A 66 -6.39 6.83 5.58
CA GLY A 66 -5.21 6.02 5.32
C GLY A 66 -5.35 5.10 4.11
N ASP A 67 -6.52 4.48 3.92
CA ASP A 67 -6.81 3.63 2.78
C ASP A 67 -6.84 4.46 1.49
N ILE A 68 -7.40 5.67 1.53
CA ILE A 68 -7.38 6.61 0.38
C ILE A 68 -5.95 6.99 0.00
N ILE A 69 -5.06 7.22 0.98
CA ILE A 69 -3.64 7.48 0.68
C ILE A 69 -2.95 6.24 0.09
N LEU A 70 -3.32 5.04 0.51
CA LEU A 70 -2.79 3.81 -0.09
C LEU A 70 -3.26 3.65 -1.55
N ILE A 71 -4.55 3.90 -1.83
CA ILE A 71 -5.10 3.96 -3.19
C ILE A 71 -4.37 5.01 -4.03
N TRP A 72 -4.13 6.20 -3.48
CA TRP A 72 -3.36 7.25 -4.15
C TRP A 72 -1.93 6.81 -4.48
N ARG A 73 -1.22 6.15 -3.56
CA ARG A 73 0.13 5.63 -3.86
C ARG A 73 0.11 4.61 -4.98
N ILE A 74 -0.90 3.74 -5.01
CA ILE A 74 -1.07 2.74 -6.08
C ILE A 74 -1.35 3.42 -7.42
N SER A 75 -2.11 4.53 -7.44
CA SER A 75 -2.39 5.28 -8.67
C SER A 75 -1.14 5.91 -9.31
N LEU A 76 -0.02 6.01 -8.59
CA LEU A 76 1.25 6.50 -9.14
C LEU A 76 1.95 5.48 -10.06
N GLY A 77 1.46 4.23 -10.11
CA GLY A 77 1.89 3.22 -11.08
C GLY A 77 3.23 2.52 -10.78
N THR A 78 3.82 2.74 -9.60
CA THR A 78 5.08 2.11 -9.18
C THR A 78 4.91 1.14 -8.01
N PHE A 79 3.70 1.00 -7.50
CA PHE A 79 3.42 0.19 -6.32
C PHE A 79 3.28 -1.30 -6.68
N THR A 80 3.90 -2.16 -5.87
CA THR A 80 3.98 -3.61 -6.07
C THR A 80 3.76 -4.36 -4.75
N ASN A 81 3.61 -5.69 -4.81
CA ASN A 81 3.61 -6.57 -3.64
C ASN A 81 4.92 -6.51 -2.80
N GLU A 82 6.01 -6.00 -3.36
CA GLU A 82 7.30 -5.82 -2.68
C GLU A 82 7.50 -4.41 -2.11
N SER A 83 6.54 -3.50 -2.34
CA SER A 83 6.66 -2.11 -1.91
C SER A 83 6.69 -1.99 -0.39
N VAL A 84 7.71 -1.30 0.11
CA VAL A 84 7.81 -0.98 1.54
C VAL A 84 6.71 -0.01 1.94
N MET A 85 5.98 -0.36 3.00
CA MET A 85 4.95 0.50 3.60
C MET A 85 5.60 1.62 4.41
N PRO A 86 5.40 2.90 4.06
CA PRO A 86 5.90 4.01 4.86
C PRO A 86 5.27 4.03 6.25
N LYS A 87 6.06 4.45 7.24
CA LYS A 87 5.63 4.55 8.64
C LYS A 87 4.42 5.47 8.83
N TYR A 88 4.24 6.50 8.00
CA TYR A 88 3.11 7.42 8.13
C TYR A 88 1.74 6.72 8.09
N PHE A 89 1.62 5.55 7.47
CA PHE A 89 0.37 4.80 7.48
C PHE A 89 -0.06 4.43 8.89
N GLU A 90 0.90 4.03 9.74
CA GLU A 90 0.64 3.81 11.16
C GLU A 90 0.59 5.13 11.93
N TYR A 91 1.63 5.97 11.80
CA TYR A 91 1.83 7.10 12.71
C TYR A 91 0.89 8.28 12.44
N ASP A 92 0.60 8.56 11.18
CA ASP A 92 -0.23 9.70 10.77
C ASP A 92 -1.66 9.28 10.45
N TYR A 93 -1.84 8.09 9.87
CA TYR A 93 -3.14 7.61 9.41
C TYR A 93 -3.78 6.52 10.27
N GLY A 94 -3.03 5.92 11.21
CA GLY A 94 -3.59 4.94 12.14
C GLY A 94 -4.13 3.68 11.45
N ILE A 95 -3.56 3.25 10.33
CA ILE A 95 -3.95 2.01 9.65
C ILE A 95 -2.81 1.00 9.61
N ASN A 96 -3.17 -0.28 9.56
CA ASN A 96 -2.25 -1.34 9.19
C ASN A 96 -2.22 -1.43 7.66
N ALA A 97 -1.27 -0.76 7.01
CA ALA A 97 -1.21 -0.67 5.55
C ALA A 97 -1.19 -2.04 4.83
N HIS A 98 -0.57 -3.06 5.44
CA HIS A 98 -0.56 -4.40 4.85
C HIS A 98 -1.94 -5.05 4.87
N GLN A 99 -2.67 -4.90 5.98
CA GLN A 99 -4.03 -5.43 6.06
C GLN A 99 -4.99 -4.58 5.22
N SER A 100 -4.88 -3.25 5.25
CA SER A 100 -5.63 -2.35 4.36
C SER A 100 -5.44 -2.72 2.89
N LEU A 101 -4.22 -3.05 2.43
CA LEU A 101 -4.00 -3.50 1.06
C LEU A 101 -4.79 -4.78 0.74
N LYS A 102 -4.78 -5.77 1.64
CA LYS A 102 -5.54 -7.01 1.46
C LYS A 102 -7.03 -6.73 1.38
N ASP A 103 -7.55 -5.89 2.27
CA ASP A 103 -8.96 -5.51 2.29
C ASP A 103 -9.34 -4.77 1.01
N LEU A 104 -8.50 -3.85 0.53
CA LEU A 104 -8.73 -3.13 -0.73
C LEU A 104 -8.77 -4.06 -1.94
N ILE A 105 -7.96 -5.13 -1.93
CA ILE A 105 -8.00 -6.17 -2.98
C ILE A 105 -9.29 -6.99 -2.87
N GLU A 106 -9.63 -7.46 -1.66
CA GLU A 106 -10.83 -8.26 -1.40
C GLU A 106 -12.12 -7.51 -1.77
N HIS A 107 -12.18 -6.21 -1.47
CA HIS A 107 -13.33 -5.36 -1.79
C HIS A 107 -13.28 -4.79 -3.21
N GLY A 108 -12.29 -5.20 -4.02
CA GLY A 108 -12.21 -4.88 -5.44
C GLY A 108 -11.89 -3.42 -5.76
N TYR A 109 -11.24 -2.68 -4.86
CA TYR A 109 -10.67 -1.34 -5.15
C TYR A 109 -9.31 -1.44 -5.86
N VAL A 110 -8.58 -2.51 -5.56
CA VAL A 110 -7.25 -2.80 -6.10
C VAL A 110 -7.26 -4.20 -6.68
N ILE A 111 -6.50 -4.41 -7.74
CA ILE A 111 -6.15 -5.76 -8.20
C ILE A 111 -4.64 -5.94 -8.15
N GLN A 112 -4.23 -7.16 -7.85
CA GLN A 112 -2.87 -7.61 -8.10
C GLN A 112 -2.76 -8.00 -9.57
N GLU A 113 -1.77 -7.45 -10.25
CA GLU A 113 -1.54 -7.70 -11.67
C GLU A 113 -1.05 -9.12 -11.95
N SER A 114 -1.29 -9.62 -13.17
CA SER A 114 -0.68 -10.85 -13.67
C SER A 114 0.82 -10.68 -13.95
N PRO A 115 1.59 -11.77 -14.14
CA PRO A 115 2.99 -11.67 -14.59
C PRO A 115 3.17 -10.83 -15.84
N TYR A 116 2.29 -10.97 -16.82
CA TYR A 116 2.34 -10.16 -18.04
C TYR A 116 2.15 -8.67 -17.81
N GLU A 117 1.18 -8.30 -16.98
CA GLU A 117 0.92 -6.91 -16.62
C GLU A 117 2.07 -6.34 -15.77
N SER A 118 2.66 -7.17 -14.91
CA SER A 118 3.75 -6.78 -14.01
C SER A 118 5.12 -6.65 -14.68
N MET A 119 5.24 -6.92 -15.98
CA MET A 119 6.55 -6.93 -16.66
C MET A 119 7.24 -5.57 -16.68
N ASP A 120 6.52 -4.47 -16.51
CA ASP A 120 7.12 -3.13 -16.40
C ASP A 120 7.96 -2.98 -15.11
N HIS A 121 7.69 -3.80 -14.09
CA HIS A 121 8.47 -3.87 -12.84
C HIS A 121 9.66 -4.83 -12.92
N VAL A 122 9.78 -5.60 -14.01
CA VAL A 122 10.87 -6.55 -14.22
C VAL A 122 12.06 -5.84 -14.89
N THR A 123 13.30 -6.26 -14.62
CA THR A 123 14.46 -5.66 -15.32
C THR A 123 14.54 -6.12 -16.78
N ALA A 124 15.07 -5.26 -17.68
CA ALA A 124 15.33 -5.67 -19.06
C ALA A 124 16.33 -6.83 -19.15
N THR A 125 17.26 -6.92 -18.19
CA THR A 125 18.23 -8.02 -18.09
C THR A 125 17.53 -9.36 -17.87
N LEU A 126 16.59 -9.44 -16.92
CA LEU A 126 15.82 -10.67 -16.68
C LEU A 126 15.01 -11.06 -17.92
N LEU A 127 14.30 -10.12 -18.56
CA LEU A 127 13.56 -10.42 -19.80
C LEU A 127 14.46 -10.98 -20.91
N LYS A 128 15.67 -10.44 -21.09
CA LYS A 128 16.64 -10.96 -22.06
C LYS A 128 17.09 -12.39 -21.71
N SER A 129 17.28 -12.68 -20.43
CA SER A 129 17.63 -14.04 -19.96
C SER A 129 16.51 -15.04 -20.24
N LEU A 130 15.25 -14.67 -20.04
CA LEU A 130 14.09 -15.50 -20.39
C LEU A 130 14.07 -15.83 -21.90
N LEU A 131 14.17 -14.81 -22.77
CA LEU A 131 14.22 -15.04 -24.22
C LEU A 131 15.39 -15.93 -24.65
N LYS A 132 16.53 -15.80 -23.98
CA LYS A 132 17.69 -16.67 -24.20
C LYS A 132 17.38 -18.13 -23.84
N MET A 133 16.65 -18.40 -22.76
CA MET A 133 16.28 -19.77 -22.35
C MET A 133 15.38 -20.46 -23.38
N LYS A 134 14.50 -19.72 -24.05
CA LYS A 134 13.69 -20.23 -25.19
C LYS A 134 14.43 -20.22 -26.54
N ASN A 135 15.73 -19.95 -26.55
CA ASN A 135 16.57 -19.85 -27.75
C ASN A 135 16.11 -18.81 -28.79
N VAL A 136 15.41 -17.76 -28.34
CA VAL A 136 14.99 -16.65 -29.22
C VAL A 136 16.23 -15.87 -29.66
N LYS A 137 16.28 -15.46 -30.93
CA LYS A 137 17.38 -14.66 -31.50
C LYS A 137 16.95 -13.21 -31.71
N GLY A 138 17.92 -12.30 -31.82
CA GLY A 138 17.65 -10.88 -32.14
C GLY A 138 17.13 -10.01 -30.99
N TYR A 139 16.83 -10.59 -29.81
CA TYR A 139 16.32 -9.86 -28.65
C TYR A 139 17.28 -8.78 -28.10
N SER A 140 18.57 -8.87 -28.38
CA SER A 140 19.58 -7.95 -27.84
C SER A 140 19.37 -6.50 -28.30
N LYS A 141 18.73 -6.31 -29.46
CA LYS A 141 18.42 -5.00 -30.06
C LYS A 141 17.06 -4.43 -29.61
N LEU A 142 16.24 -5.22 -28.92
CA LEU A 142 14.91 -4.79 -28.49
C LEU A 142 15.00 -3.86 -27.26
N ASN A 143 14.15 -2.84 -27.25
CA ASN A 143 13.87 -2.03 -26.06
C ASN A 143 12.93 -2.80 -25.11
N LYS A 144 12.59 -2.20 -23.96
CA LYS A 144 11.76 -2.85 -22.94
C LYS A 144 10.40 -3.33 -23.50
N THR A 145 9.71 -2.48 -24.25
CA THR A 145 8.43 -2.82 -24.89
C THR A 145 8.57 -3.99 -25.86
N GLY A 146 9.57 -3.97 -26.74
CA GLY A 146 9.81 -5.08 -27.67
C GLY A 146 10.18 -6.39 -26.97
N LEU A 147 10.94 -6.33 -25.87
CA LEU A 147 11.23 -7.52 -25.06
C LEU A 147 9.95 -8.12 -24.46
N VAL A 148 9.07 -7.27 -23.94
CA VAL A 148 7.76 -7.65 -23.38
C VAL A 148 6.86 -8.30 -24.43
N GLU A 149 6.77 -7.71 -25.62
CA GLU A 149 5.99 -8.28 -26.74
C GLU A 149 6.54 -9.62 -27.19
N GLU A 150 7.87 -9.78 -27.23
CA GLU A 150 8.48 -11.04 -27.62
C GLU A 150 8.25 -12.12 -26.55
N ILE A 151 8.39 -11.79 -25.26
CA ILE A 151 8.12 -12.73 -24.15
C ILE A 151 6.69 -13.30 -24.24
N LYS A 152 5.69 -12.46 -24.50
CA LYS A 152 4.28 -12.87 -24.61
C LYS A 152 4.02 -13.90 -25.72
N LYS A 153 4.93 -14.06 -26.69
CA LYS A 153 4.82 -15.07 -27.76
C LYS A 153 5.34 -16.45 -27.34
N HIS A 154 6.21 -16.51 -26.32
CA HIS A 154 6.97 -17.72 -25.97
C HIS A 154 6.74 -18.25 -24.56
N TYR A 155 6.07 -17.46 -23.71
CA TYR A 155 5.79 -17.78 -22.31
C TYR A 155 4.32 -17.56 -22.01
N SER A 156 3.69 -18.47 -21.26
CA SER A 156 2.41 -18.25 -20.58
C SER A 156 2.57 -17.41 -19.30
N ASN A 157 1.47 -16.95 -18.69
CA ASN A 157 1.54 -16.31 -17.36
C ASN A 157 2.08 -17.29 -16.31
N GLU A 158 1.60 -18.54 -16.34
CA GLU A 158 1.97 -19.58 -15.38
C GLU A 158 3.46 -19.94 -15.48
N GLU A 159 4.02 -19.97 -16.69
CA GLU A 159 5.47 -20.14 -16.85
C GLU A 159 6.26 -18.95 -16.28
N LEU A 160 5.74 -17.72 -16.41
CA LEU A 160 6.42 -16.52 -15.89
C LEU A 160 6.39 -16.43 -14.37
N ASP A 161 5.36 -16.98 -13.72
CA ASP A 161 5.30 -17.08 -12.25
C ASP A 161 6.53 -17.79 -11.66
N GLU A 162 7.15 -18.73 -12.40
CA GLU A 162 8.34 -19.45 -11.95
C GLU A 162 9.63 -18.60 -11.93
N TYR A 163 9.64 -17.44 -12.58
CA TYR A 163 10.86 -16.65 -12.78
C TYR A 163 10.90 -15.32 -12.01
N PHE A 164 9.75 -14.78 -11.61
CA PHE A 164 9.70 -13.58 -10.78
C PHE A 164 8.38 -13.49 -10.00
N ASP A 165 8.49 -13.06 -8.74
CA ASP A 165 7.35 -12.93 -7.83
C ASP A 165 6.77 -11.50 -7.78
N VAL A 166 7.46 -10.51 -8.37
CA VAL A 166 6.99 -9.11 -8.34
C VAL A 166 5.67 -8.96 -9.09
N ARG A 167 4.66 -8.43 -8.41
CA ARG A 167 3.34 -8.14 -8.96
C ARG A 167 2.99 -6.68 -8.75
N GLY A 168 2.65 -5.99 -9.84
CA GLY A 168 2.14 -4.63 -9.79
C GLY A 168 0.78 -4.58 -9.10
N MET A 169 0.45 -3.43 -8.52
CA MET A 169 -0.87 -3.15 -7.99
C MET A 169 -1.53 -2.11 -8.86
N ARG A 170 -2.80 -2.34 -9.23
CA ARG A 170 -3.54 -1.44 -10.09
C ARG A 170 -4.93 -1.15 -9.53
N LEU A 171 -5.37 0.10 -9.70
CA LEU A 171 -6.73 0.48 -9.33
C LEU A 171 -7.75 -0.11 -10.31
N THR A 172 -8.85 -0.59 -9.75
CA THR A 172 -10.08 -0.85 -10.49
C THR A 172 -10.84 0.47 -10.73
N ASP A 173 -11.97 0.41 -11.44
CA ASP A 173 -12.82 1.59 -11.62
C ASP A 173 -13.43 2.08 -10.29
N SER A 174 -13.74 1.16 -9.36
CA SER A 174 -14.15 1.56 -8.00
C SER A 174 -13.00 2.21 -7.22
N GLY A 175 -11.77 1.69 -7.36
CA GLY A 175 -10.57 2.31 -6.79
C GLY A 175 -10.35 3.74 -7.26
N LYS A 176 -10.46 3.97 -8.58
CA LYS A 176 -10.35 5.31 -9.17
C LYS A 176 -11.46 6.24 -8.68
N LYS A 177 -12.70 5.76 -8.67
CA LYS A 177 -13.85 6.55 -8.19
C LYS A 177 -13.71 6.92 -6.71
N ALA A 178 -13.28 5.99 -5.86
CA ALA A 178 -13.02 6.26 -4.45
C ALA A 178 -11.92 7.32 -4.27
N LEU A 179 -10.89 7.28 -5.11
CA LEU A 179 -9.83 8.30 -5.11
C LEU A 179 -10.37 9.68 -5.50
N GLU A 180 -11.12 9.77 -6.59
CA GLU A 180 -11.73 11.01 -7.10
C GLU A 180 -12.68 11.66 -6.07
N ASN A 181 -13.54 10.84 -5.45
CA ASN A 181 -14.49 11.29 -4.43
C ASN A 181 -13.81 11.85 -3.17
N ASN A 182 -12.57 11.43 -2.90
CA ASN A 182 -11.85 11.72 -1.66
C ASN A 182 -10.57 12.54 -1.87
N GLN A 183 -10.53 13.35 -2.94
CA GLN A 183 -9.38 14.20 -3.28
C GLN A 183 -8.94 15.11 -2.11
N PHE A 184 -9.88 15.56 -1.27
CA PHE A 184 -9.60 16.36 -0.07
C PHE A 184 -8.67 15.68 0.96
N VAL A 185 -8.57 14.34 0.93
CA VAL A 185 -7.63 13.58 1.77
C VAL A 185 -6.21 13.73 1.25
N ILE A 186 -6.03 13.66 -0.08
CA ILE A 186 -4.75 13.81 -0.76
C ILE A 186 -4.24 15.25 -0.59
N ASP A 187 -5.11 16.25 -0.75
CA ASP A 187 -4.74 17.66 -0.62
C ASP A 187 -4.22 18.01 0.78
N LYS A 188 -4.62 17.22 1.79
CA LYS A 188 -4.17 17.35 3.19
C LYS A 188 -3.02 16.40 3.53
N HIS A 189 -2.60 15.54 2.61
CA HIS A 189 -1.43 14.69 2.79
C HIS A 189 -0.18 15.58 2.76
N PRO A 190 0.72 15.48 3.76
CA PRO A 190 1.94 16.28 3.76
C PRO A 190 2.83 15.90 2.57
N THR A 191 2.79 16.67 1.50
CA THR A 191 3.80 16.62 0.45
C THR A 191 5.00 17.39 0.97
N LYS A 192 5.80 16.83 1.89
CA LYS A 192 7.08 17.47 2.23
C LYS A 192 7.95 17.50 0.97
N PRO A 193 8.43 18.65 0.48
CA PRO A 193 9.74 18.69 -0.13
C PRO A 193 10.78 18.63 1.01
N GLY A 194 11.64 17.61 1.01
CA GLY A 194 12.74 17.47 1.97
C GLY A 194 12.87 16.02 2.44
N TYR A 195 13.94 15.30 2.10
CA TYR A 195 15.33 15.73 1.99
C TYR A 195 15.92 15.67 0.58
#